data_AF-A0A1Q6M2A1-F1
#
_entry.id   AF-A0A1Q6M2A1-F1
#
_cell.length_a   1.000
_cell.length_b   1.000
_cell.length_c   1.000
_cell.angle_alpha   90.00
_cell.angle_beta   90.00
_cell.angle_gamma   90.00
#
_symmetry.space_group_name_H-M   'P 1'
#
loop_
_entity.id
_entity.type
_entity.pdbx_description
1 polymer ?
#
loop_
_entity_poly.entity_id
_entity_poly.type
_entity_poly.pdbx_seq_one_letter_code
_entity_poly.pdbx_strand_id
1 'polypeptide(L)'
;MIKGFRFTNQLANAEVDARIHQEILNKADGIFYGMDLSKTSSTITISEGLCEIAGRPVAVINNETVAISSENLYCLLILEIDLTKESTKDNFEQVSFKLLTSSTSYPVVTQQDINRYDGENSLYQLEFARFRSGTSGITDFIDSRKFLTFKGLYEQTSSECKKVLEQIKEELKNVEDGSIYILKSDAEKKFLQKTDAENQYLKKSDATSTYMTKTTANQSFVNKSTIKKGTAVPTSLNEGDIYFQYF
;
A
#
# COMPACT_ATOMS: atom_id res chain seq x y z
N MET A 1 -38.50 17.21 12.31
CA MET A 1 -39.46 16.15 11.96
C MET A 1 -38.67 14.94 11.49
N ILE A 2 -39.00 13.72 11.91
CA ILE A 2 -38.31 12.47 11.50
C ILE A 2 -39.11 11.82 10.37
N LYS A 3 -38.46 11.32 9.31
CA LYS A 3 -39.10 10.57 8.21
C LYS A 3 -38.49 9.18 8.08
N GLY A 4 -39.33 8.15 7.98
CA GLY A 4 -38.93 6.78 7.70
C GLY A 4 -39.21 6.39 6.25
N PHE A 5 -38.37 5.53 5.65
CA PHE A 5 -38.47 5.15 4.23
C PHE A 5 -38.72 3.65 4.00
N ARG A 6 -38.49 2.80 5.01
CA ARG A 6 -38.65 1.34 4.94
C ARG A 6 -39.48 0.79 6.11
N PHE A 7 -40.41 1.60 6.60
CA PHE A 7 -41.37 1.22 7.65
C PHE A 7 -42.75 1.02 7.04
N THR A 8 -43.62 0.28 7.74
CA THR A 8 -45.02 0.07 7.33
C THR A 8 -45.70 1.41 7.01
N ASN A 9 -46.40 1.45 5.87
CA ASN A 9 -47.10 2.65 5.34
C ASN A 9 -46.18 3.84 4.98
N GLN A 10 -44.88 3.62 4.78
CA GLN A 10 -43.98 4.62 4.22
C GLN A 10 -43.56 4.24 2.80
N LEU A 11 -43.33 5.23 1.94
CA LEU A 11 -42.85 5.01 0.57
C LEU A 11 -41.32 5.02 0.54
N ALA A 12 -40.75 4.05 -0.16
CA ALA A 12 -39.36 4.10 -0.57
C ALA A 12 -39.25 5.04 -1.78
N ASN A 13 -38.35 6.01 -1.71
CA ASN A 13 -38.04 6.92 -2.80
C ASN A 13 -36.70 6.54 -3.45
N ALA A 14 -36.56 6.90 -4.72
CA ALA A 14 -35.39 6.54 -5.52
C ALA A 14 -34.09 7.14 -4.95
N GLU A 15 -34.11 8.35 -4.36
CA GLU A 15 -32.88 8.96 -3.83
C GLU A 15 -32.28 8.15 -2.66
N VAL A 16 -33.11 7.65 -1.74
CA VAL A 16 -32.62 6.91 -0.57
C VAL A 16 -32.10 5.54 -0.97
N ASP A 17 -32.80 4.86 -1.88
CA ASP A 17 -32.36 3.56 -2.39
C ASP A 17 -31.04 3.69 -3.17
N ALA A 18 -30.96 4.67 -4.07
CA ALA A 18 -29.74 4.96 -4.82
C ALA A 18 -28.57 5.37 -3.92
N ARG A 19 -28.82 6.12 -2.85
CA ARG A 19 -27.78 6.40 -1.84
C ARG A 19 -27.25 5.12 -1.20
N ILE A 20 -28.13 4.20 -0.81
CA ILE A 20 -27.72 2.93 -0.19
C ILE A 20 -26.84 2.15 -1.16
N HIS A 21 -27.22 2.07 -2.43
CA HIS A 21 -26.41 1.42 -3.47
C HIS A 21 -25.04 2.08 -3.64
N GLN A 22 -24.97 3.41 -3.70
CA GLN A 22 -23.69 4.12 -3.77
C GLN A 22 -22.79 3.77 -2.58
N GLU A 23 -23.30 3.79 -1.35
CA GLU A 23 -22.47 3.50 -0.18
C GLU A 23 -22.00 2.04 -0.17
N ILE A 24 -22.86 1.08 -0.56
CA ILE A 24 -22.48 -0.35 -0.67
C ILE A 24 -21.37 -0.55 -1.71
N LEU A 25 -21.41 0.20 -2.82
CA LEU A 25 -20.45 0.12 -3.90
C LEU A 25 -19.22 1.02 -3.68
N ASN A 26 -19.05 1.58 -2.48
CA ASN A 26 -17.99 2.55 -2.18
C ASN A 26 -17.93 3.70 -3.20
N LYS A 27 -19.11 4.17 -3.61
CA LYS A 27 -19.36 5.23 -4.59
C LYS A 27 -18.78 4.96 -5.97
N ALA A 28 -18.47 3.70 -6.28
CA ALA A 28 -18.01 3.32 -7.60
C ALA A 28 -19.18 3.22 -8.57
N ASP A 29 -19.06 3.89 -9.70
CA ASP A 29 -19.91 3.70 -10.86
C ASP A 29 -19.26 2.73 -11.84
N GLY A 30 -20.07 2.09 -12.68
CA GLY A 30 -19.55 1.34 -13.80
C GLY A 30 -20.52 0.33 -14.39
N ILE A 31 -20.04 -0.31 -15.46
CA ILE A 31 -20.77 -1.29 -16.24
C ILE A 31 -20.65 -2.67 -15.57
N PHE A 32 -21.78 -3.33 -15.37
CA PHE A 32 -21.80 -4.73 -14.92
C PHE A 32 -21.50 -5.67 -16.08
N TYR A 33 -22.15 -5.46 -17.24
CA TYR A 33 -21.92 -6.21 -18.47
C TYR A 33 -22.44 -5.45 -19.70
N GLY A 34 -21.95 -5.83 -20.88
CA GLY A 34 -22.40 -5.26 -22.16
C GLY A 34 -21.97 -3.81 -22.34
N MET A 35 -22.85 -3.01 -22.98
CA MET A 35 -22.57 -1.61 -23.34
C MET A 35 -21.30 -1.45 -24.18
N ASP A 36 -21.06 -2.41 -25.08
CA ASP A 36 -19.96 -2.37 -26.04
C ASP A 36 -20.12 -1.22 -27.02
N LEU A 37 -19.01 -0.52 -27.26
CA LEU A 37 -18.94 0.61 -28.16
C LEU A 37 -18.49 0.16 -29.55
N SER A 38 -19.30 0.43 -30.54
CA SER A 38 -18.94 0.37 -31.96
C SER A 38 -19.11 1.73 -32.60
N LYS A 39 -18.39 2.02 -33.68
CA LYS A 39 -18.39 3.35 -34.29
C LYS A 39 -18.30 3.33 -35.81
N THR A 40 -18.93 4.32 -36.42
CA THR A 40 -18.73 4.70 -37.82
C THR A 40 -17.98 6.04 -37.88
N SER A 41 -17.91 6.68 -39.04
CA SER A 41 -17.38 8.05 -39.14
C SER A 41 -18.26 9.10 -38.46
N SER A 42 -19.55 8.83 -38.28
CA SER A 42 -20.53 9.85 -37.83
C SER A 42 -21.43 9.38 -36.68
N THR A 43 -21.24 8.16 -36.17
CA THR A 43 -22.04 7.63 -35.07
C THR A 43 -21.20 6.76 -34.15
N ILE A 44 -21.57 6.75 -32.87
CA ILE A 44 -21.20 5.69 -31.93
C ILE A 44 -22.48 4.94 -31.56
N THR A 45 -22.43 3.62 -31.61
CA THR A 45 -23.49 2.72 -31.16
C THR A 45 -23.05 2.02 -29.89
N ILE A 46 -23.89 2.09 -28.87
CA ILE A 46 -23.76 1.43 -27.58
C ILE A 46 -24.70 0.22 -27.62
N SER A 47 -24.16 -0.98 -27.49
CA SER A 47 -24.97 -2.21 -27.46
C SER A 47 -25.72 -2.38 -26.13
N GLU A 48 -26.64 -3.35 -26.10
CA GLU A 48 -27.32 -3.79 -24.89
C GLU A 48 -26.36 -4.03 -23.71
N GLY A 49 -26.81 -3.67 -22.51
CA GLY A 49 -26.03 -3.89 -21.30
C GLY A 49 -26.64 -3.19 -20.09
N LEU A 50 -25.98 -3.36 -18.94
CA LEU A 50 -26.41 -2.83 -17.65
C LEU A 50 -25.23 -2.17 -16.93
N CYS A 51 -25.45 -0.97 -16.41
CA CYS A 51 -24.51 -0.26 -15.56
C CYS A 51 -25.17 0.30 -14.31
N GLU A 52 -24.36 0.60 -13.30
CA GLU A 52 -24.75 1.44 -12.17
C GLU A 52 -24.11 2.82 -12.35
N ILE A 53 -24.92 3.88 -12.29
CA ILE A 53 -24.47 5.26 -12.32
C ILE A 53 -25.12 6.02 -11.16
N ALA A 54 -24.29 6.60 -10.29
CA ALA A 54 -24.73 7.23 -9.05
C ALA A 54 -25.67 6.34 -8.23
N GLY A 55 -25.40 5.03 -8.14
CA GLY A 55 -26.25 4.06 -7.44
C GLY A 55 -27.63 3.84 -8.06
N ARG A 56 -27.80 4.22 -9.32
CA ARG A 56 -29.02 3.98 -10.09
C ARG A 56 -28.69 3.00 -11.23
N PRO A 57 -29.36 1.83 -11.29
CA PRO A 57 -29.16 0.90 -12.39
C PRO A 57 -29.79 1.46 -13.65
N VAL A 58 -29.04 1.41 -14.76
CA VAL A 58 -29.49 1.84 -16.09
C VAL A 58 -29.14 0.76 -17.09
N ALA A 59 -30.12 0.40 -17.92
CA ALA A 59 -29.93 -0.57 -18.99
C ALA A 59 -30.12 0.07 -20.36
N VAL A 60 -29.28 -0.31 -21.32
CA VAL A 60 -29.57 -0.15 -22.75
C VAL A 60 -30.26 -1.40 -23.21
N ILE A 61 -31.41 -1.28 -23.88
CA ILE A 61 -32.13 -2.41 -24.47
C ILE A 61 -31.85 -2.45 -25.97
N ASN A 62 -31.40 -3.58 -26.51
CA ASN A 62 -30.89 -3.75 -27.88
C ASN A 62 -29.64 -2.89 -28.21
N ASN A 63 -29.81 -1.60 -28.44
CA ASN A 63 -28.73 -0.63 -28.67
C ASN A 63 -29.25 0.82 -28.59
N GLU A 64 -28.33 1.75 -28.36
CA GLU A 64 -28.52 3.19 -28.46
C GLU A 64 -27.47 3.78 -29.40
N THR A 65 -27.81 4.84 -30.15
CA THR A 65 -26.87 5.48 -31.09
C THR A 65 -26.77 6.98 -30.86
N VAL A 66 -25.54 7.48 -30.81
CA VAL A 66 -25.23 8.91 -30.66
C VAL A 66 -24.59 9.41 -31.95
N ALA A 67 -25.18 10.45 -32.53
CA ALA A 67 -24.65 11.12 -33.72
C ALA A 67 -23.47 12.04 -33.36
N ILE A 68 -22.49 12.11 -34.26
CA ILE A 68 -21.25 12.88 -34.09
C ILE A 68 -21.17 13.93 -35.19
N SER A 69 -20.84 15.17 -34.81
CA SER A 69 -20.63 16.25 -35.75
C SER A 69 -19.34 16.05 -36.55
N SER A 70 -19.28 16.61 -37.76
CA SER A 70 -18.05 16.61 -38.58
C SER A 70 -17.12 17.79 -38.23
N GLU A 71 -17.36 18.46 -37.11
CA GLU A 71 -16.58 19.61 -36.65
C GLU A 71 -15.34 19.12 -35.90
N ASN A 72 -14.22 19.84 -36.01
CA ASN A 72 -12.95 19.44 -35.41
C ASN A 72 -12.93 19.67 -33.88
N LEU A 73 -13.69 18.88 -33.11
CA LEU A 73 -13.95 19.09 -31.68
C LEU A 73 -13.34 17.98 -30.81
N TYR A 74 -13.09 18.32 -29.55
CA TYR A 74 -12.82 17.37 -28.47
C TYR A 74 -14.16 16.86 -27.98
N CYS A 75 -14.40 15.56 -28.10
CA CYS A 75 -15.67 14.93 -27.76
C CYS A 75 -15.51 14.00 -26.55
N LEU A 76 -16.51 14.06 -25.68
CA LEU A 76 -16.69 13.15 -24.55
C LEU A 76 -18.05 12.48 -24.69
N LEU A 77 -18.06 11.17 -24.94
CA LEU A 77 -19.28 10.36 -24.83
C LEU A 77 -19.56 10.12 -23.36
N ILE A 78 -20.77 10.48 -22.93
CA ILE A 78 -21.22 10.36 -21.56
C ILE A 78 -22.58 9.66 -21.49
N LEU A 79 -22.84 9.01 -20.35
CA LEU A 79 -24.18 8.69 -19.87
C LEU A 79 -24.56 9.73 -18.82
N GLU A 80 -25.67 10.43 -19.02
CA GLU A 80 -26.12 11.51 -18.14
C GLU A 80 -27.43 11.14 -17.46
N ILE A 81 -27.51 11.35 -16.14
CA ILE A 81 -28.76 11.47 -15.39
C ILE A 81 -29.08 12.97 -15.25
N ASP A 82 -30.27 13.36 -15.70
CA ASP A 82 -30.85 14.70 -15.52
C ASP A 82 -32.22 14.57 -14.83
N LEU A 83 -32.24 14.79 -13.51
CA LEU A 83 -33.45 14.71 -12.69
C LEU A 83 -34.40 15.91 -12.88
N THR A 84 -34.04 16.91 -13.70
CA THR A 84 -35.01 17.94 -14.11
C THR A 84 -35.99 17.44 -15.17
N LYS A 85 -35.69 16.29 -15.80
CA LYS A 85 -36.59 15.61 -16.72
C LYS A 85 -37.58 14.75 -15.95
N GLU A 86 -38.77 14.63 -16.52
CA GLU A 86 -39.83 13.79 -15.98
C GLU A 86 -39.83 12.45 -16.69
N SER A 87 -40.05 11.37 -15.93
CA SER A 87 -40.27 10.04 -16.50
C SER A 87 -41.64 9.54 -16.08
N THR A 88 -42.30 8.87 -17.02
CA THR A 88 -43.59 8.21 -16.78
C THR A 88 -43.39 6.70 -16.83
N LYS A 89 -44.48 5.95 -16.61
CA LYS A 89 -44.44 4.49 -16.73
C LYS A 89 -44.06 4.02 -18.14
N ASP A 90 -44.40 4.82 -19.16
CA ASP A 90 -44.28 4.41 -20.57
C ASP A 90 -43.11 5.13 -21.29
N ASN A 91 -42.60 6.22 -20.73
CA ASN A 91 -41.54 7.02 -21.32
C ASN A 91 -40.49 7.42 -20.28
N PHE A 92 -39.24 7.10 -20.53
CA PHE A 92 -38.12 7.34 -19.62
C PHE A 92 -37.14 8.35 -20.23
N GLU A 93 -37.06 9.55 -19.65
CA GLU A 93 -36.30 10.69 -20.20
C GLU A 93 -35.19 11.20 -19.28
N GLN A 94 -35.09 10.66 -18.07
CA GLN A 94 -34.13 11.11 -17.06
C GLN A 94 -32.70 10.66 -17.35
N VAL A 95 -32.50 9.72 -18.27
CA VAL A 95 -31.18 9.22 -18.62
C VAL A 95 -31.00 9.20 -20.12
N SER A 96 -29.85 9.68 -20.59
CA SER A 96 -29.51 9.65 -22.01
C SER A 96 -28.02 9.62 -22.25
N PHE A 97 -27.61 9.03 -23.38
CA PHE A 97 -26.25 9.22 -23.88
C PHE A 97 -26.14 10.57 -24.58
N LYS A 98 -25.06 11.30 -24.30
CA LYS A 98 -24.79 12.63 -24.87
C LYS A 98 -23.32 12.77 -25.27
N LEU A 99 -23.07 13.76 -26.13
CA LEU A 99 -21.72 14.26 -26.37
C LEU A 99 -21.55 15.60 -25.67
N LEU A 100 -20.56 15.68 -24.79
CA LEU A 100 -19.98 16.97 -24.43
C LEU A 100 -18.91 17.29 -25.46
N THR A 101 -18.91 18.51 -25.97
CA THR A 101 -17.95 18.93 -27.00
C THR A 101 -17.29 20.25 -26.65
N SER A 102 -16.03 20.41 -27.06
CA SER A 102 -15.30 21.67 -26.93
C SER A 102 -14.28 21.83 -28.07
N SER A 103 -13.98 23.06 -28.46
CA SER A 103 -12.99 23.36 -29.50
C SER A 103 -11.55 23.39 -28.97
N THR A 104 -11.35 23.49 -27.65
CA THR A 104 -10.03 23.76 -27.05
C THR A 104 -9.45 22.61 -26.23
N SER A 105 -10.28 21.85 -25.52
CA SER A 105 -9.85 20.73 -24.67
C SER A 105 -10.99 19.73 -24.44
N TYR A 106 -10.67 18.52 -23.93
CA TYR A 106 -11.71 17.58 -23.52
C TYR A 106 -12.58 18.15 -22.39
N PRO A 107 -13.93 18.13 -22.54
CA PRO A 107 -14.84 18.51 -21.47
C PRO A 107 -14.66 17.64 -20.22
N VAL A 108 -15.17 18.14 -19.09
CA VAL A 108 -15.17 17.43 -17.81
C VAL A 108 -16.60 17.08 -17.44
N VAL A 109 -16.82 15.87 -16.93
CA VAL A 109 -18.12 15.43 -16.44
C VAL A 109 -18.56 16.20 -15.20
N THR A 110 -19.86 16.41 -15.07
CA THR A 110 -20.51 16.94 -13.87
C THR A 110 -21.01 15.79 -13.00
N GLN A 111 -20.57 15.72 -11.75
CA GLN A 111 -20.97 14.66 -10.80
C GLN A 111 -21.50 15.29 -9.51
N GLN A 112 -22.74 15.80 -9.55
CA GLN A 112 -23.36 16.39 -8.36
C GLN A 112 -23.89 15.30 -7.42
N ASP A 113 -24.13 15.63 -6.15
CA ASP A 113 -24.81 14.71 -5.25
C ASP A 113 -26.33 14.73 -5.49
N ILE A 114 -26.79 13.93 -6.46
CA ILE A 114 -28.19 13.84 -6.91
C ILE A 114 -29.09 12.95 -6.05
N ASN A 115 -28.53 12.23 -5.07
CA ASN A 115 -29.28 11.30 -4.20
C ASN A 115 -29.44 11.83 -2.77
N ARG A 116 -29.18 13.12 -2.57
CA ARG A 116 -29.47 13.79 -1.32
C ARG A 116 -31.00 13.99 -1.21
N TYR A 117 -31.59 13.51 -0.12
CA TYR A 117 -33.05 13.49 0.10
C TYR A 117 -33.74 14.86 0.01
N ASP A 118 -33.01 15.96 0.21
CA ASP A 118 -33.45 17.34 0.10
C ASP A 118 -32.60 18.17 -0.89
N GLY A 119 -31.90 17.49 -1.80
CA GLY A 119 -30.94 18.12 -2.71
C GLY A 119 -31.60 18.86 -3.88
N GLU A 120 -31.04 20.01 -4.23
CA GLU A 120 -31.40 20.76 -5.46
C GLU A 120 -30.61 20.29 -6.70
N ASN A 121 -29.65 19.39 -6.49
CA ASN A 121 -28.81 18.84 -7.54
C ASN A 121 -29.58 17.86 -8.40
N SER A 122 -29.40 17.95 -9.71
CA SER A 122 -30.13 17.15 -10.68
C SER A 122 -29.26 16.48 -11.72
N LEU A 123 -27.97 16.82 -11.81
CA LEU A 123 -27.11 16.40 -12.91
C LEU A 123 -25.95 15.51 -12.45
N TYR A 124 -25.88 14.31 -13.03
CA TYR A 124 -24.76 13.38 -12.85
C TYR A 124 -24.35 12.76 -14.18
N GLN A 125 -23.05 12.72 -14.47
CA GLN A 125 -22.52 12.25 -15.74
C GLN A 125 -21.40 11.23 -15.51
N LEU A 126 -21.43 10.15 -16.28
CA LEU A 126 -20.38 9.13 -16.34
C LEU A 126 -19.76 9.10 -17.73
N GLU A 127 -18.43 9.12 -17.78
CA GLU A 127 -17.67 9.07 -19.02
C GLU A 127 -17.60 7.64 -19.59
N PHE A 128 -17.80 7.51 -20.91
CA PHE A 128 -17.68 6.25 -21.65
C PHE A 128 -16.51 6.27 -22.64
N ALA A 129 -16.28 7.38 -23.35
CA ALA A 129 -15.16 7.47 -24.29
C ALA A 129 -14.76 8.92 -24.58
N ARG A 130 -13.50 9.09 -25.00
CA ARG A 130 -12.92 10.33 -25.52
C ARG A 130 -12.50 10.16 -26.95
N PHE A 131 -12.71 11.17 -27.78
CA PHE A 131 -12.23 11.16 -29.16
C PHE A 131 -12.22 12.56 -29.77
N ARG A 132 -11.62 12.67 -30.95
CA ARG A 132 -11.70 13.85 -31.81
C ARG A 132 -12.73 13.60 -32.91
N SER A 133 -13.62 14.55 -33.13
CA SER A 133 -14.48 14.56 -34.32
C SER A 133 -13.84 15.39 -35.43
N GLY A 134 -14.30 15.23 -36.67
CA GLY A 134 -13.82 15.99 -37.82
C GLY A 134 -14.40 15.48 -39.14
N THR A 135 -13.98 16.08 -40.25
CA THR A 135 -14.45 15.69 -41.60
C THR A 135 -14.02 14.29 -42.01
N SER A 136 -12.94 13.76 -41.42
CA SER A 136 -12.48 12.38 -41.58
C SER A 136 -13.17 11.40 -40.62
N GLY A 137 -14.16 11.89 -39.85
CA GLY A 137 -14.87 11.13 -38.82
C GLY A 137 -14.17 11.15 -37.47
N ILE A 138 -14.26 10.04 -36.75
CA ILE A 138 -13.73 9.87 -35.40
C ILE A 138 -12.24 9.52 -35.44
N THR A 139 -11.40 10.31 -34.78
CA THR A 139 -9.97 10.01 -34.57
C THR A 139 -9.64 9.99 -33.07
N ASP A 140 -8.46 9.46 -32.72
CA ASP A 140 -7.95 9.44 -31.34
C ASP A 140 -8.93 8.84 -30.32
N PHE A 141 -9.64 7.79 -30.72
CA PHE A 141 -10.64 7.15 -29.88
C PHE A 141 -10.00 6.41 -28.71
N ILE A 142 -10.39 6.81 -27.51
CA ILE A 142 -10.00 6.21 -26.24
C ILE A 142 -11.27 5.72 -25.55
N ASP A 143 -11.37 4.42 -25.34
CA ASP A 143 -12.37 3.82 -24.47
C ASP A 143 -12.00 4.08 -23.01
N SER A 144 -12.90 4.72 -22.26
CA SER A 144 -12.70 5.06 -20.85
C SER A 144 -13.79 4.49 -19.95
N ARG A 145 -14.57 3.54 -20.48
CA ARG A 145 -15.60 2.83 -19.72
C ARG A 145 -14.99 2.18 -18.47
N LYS A 146 -15.67 2.39 -17.33
CA LYS A 146 -15.35 1.73 -16.08
C LYS A 146 -16.25 0.52 -15.91
N PHE A 147 -15.66 -0.63 -15.59
CA PHE A 147 -16.41 -1.85 -15.30
C PHE A 147 -16.49 -2.05 -13.80
N LEU A 148 -17.70 -2.25 -13.31
CA LEU A 148 -17.97 -2.47 -11.91
C LEU A 148 -17.86 -3.96 -11.62
N THR A 149 -16.87 -4.34 -10.81
CA THR A 149 -16.74 -5.72 -10.33
C THR A 149 -16.56 -5.71 -8.83
N PHE A 150 -17.35 -6.49 -8.10
CA PHE A 150 -17.22 -6.63 -6.65
C PHE A 150 -15.81 -7.10 -6.26
N LYS A 151 -15.25 -8.04 -7.04
CA LYS A 151 -13.86 -8.46 -6.91
C LYS A 151 -12.90 -7.28 -7.03
N GLY A 152 -13.08 -6.39 -8.01
CA GLY A 152 -12.27 -5.19 -8.19
C GLY A 152 -12.32 -4.24 -6.98
N LEU A 153 -13.50 -4.03 -6.39
CA LEU A 153 -13.65 -3.19 -5.19
C LEU A 153 -12.88 -3.76 -3.99
N TYR A 154 -13.02 -5.06 -3.70
CA TYR A 154 -12.28 -5.72 -2.63
C TYR A 154 -10.77 -5.81 -2.91
N GLU A 155 -10.37 -6.06 -4.17
CA GLU A 155 -8.96 -6.13 -4.57
C GLU A 155 -8.28 -4.77 -4.47
N GLN A 156 -8.97 -3.68 -4.78
CA GLN A 156 -8.44 -2.33 -4.61
C GLN A 156 -8.15 -2.03 -3.14
N THR A 157 -9.11 -2.31 -2.25
CA THR A 157 -8.89 -2.18 -0.80
C THR A 157 -7.74 -3.06 -0.32
N SER A 158 -7.67 -4.33 -0.77
CA SER A 158 -6.59 -5.25 -0.40
C SER A 158 -5.22 -4.77 -0.92
N SER A 159 -5.17 -4.20 -2.11
CA SER A 159 -3.95 -3.64 -2.71
C SER A 159 -3.45 -2.42 -1.94
N GLU A 160 -4.34 -1.53 -1.51
CA GLU A 160 -3.97 -0.39 -0.65
C GLU A 160 -3.44 -0.86 0.70
N CYS A 161 -4.08 -1.85 1.33
CA CYS A 161 -3.57 -2.47 2.56
C CYS A 161 -2.17 -3.07 2.35
N LYS A 162 -1.91 -3.73 1.22
CA LYS A 162 -0.58 -4.27 0.90
C LYS A 162 0.46 -3.15 0.76
N LYS A 163 0.13 -2.03 0.10
CA LYS A 163 1.05 -0.88 -0.01
C LYS A 163 1.44 -0.34 1.35
N VAL A 164 0.46 -0.14 2.25
CA VAL A 164 0.71 0.31 3.62
C VAL A 164 1.57 -0.72 4.38
N LEU A 165 1.30 -2.01 4.22
CA LEU A 165 2.11 -3.07 4.85
C LEU A 165 3.57 -3.04 4.36
N GLU A 166 3.80 -2.86 3.06
CA GLU A 166 5.16 -2.76 2.52
C GLU A 166 5.87 -1.48 2.98
N GLN A 167 5.15 -0.35 3.10
CA GLN A 167 5.70 0.88 3.69
C GLN A 167 6.13 0.65 5.16
N ILE A 168 5.28 0.01 5.97
CA ILE A 168 5.61 -0.31 7.37
C ILE A 168 6.84 -1.21 7.47
N LYS A 169 6.95 -2.22 6.59
CA LYS A 169 8.12 -3.11 6.56
C LYS A 169 9.41 -2.35 6.25
N GLU A 170 9.35 -1.43 5.28
CA GLU A 170 10.51 -0.62 4.92
C GLU A 170 10.89 0.35 6.04
N GLU A 171 9.92 1.00 6.68
CA GLU A 171 10.16 1.85 7.85
C GLU A 171 10.77 1.07 9.02
N LEU A 172 10.28 -0.14 9.32
CA LEU A 172 10.84 -1.00 10.36
C LEU A 172 12.31 -1.36 10.09
N LYS A 173 12.64 -1.70 8.84
CA LYS A 173 14.01 -2.00 8.44
C LYS A 173 14.94 -0.79 8.62
N ASN A 174 14.45 0.41 8.28
CA ASN A 174 15.23 1.64 8.45
C ASN A 174 15.44 2.00 9.93
N VAL A 175 14.49 1.65 10.81
CA VAL A 175 14.68 1.78 12.27
C VAL A 175 15.73 0.79 12.77
N GLU A 176 15.77 -0.44 12.27
CA GLU A 176 16.79 -1.43 12.66
C GLU A 176 18.21 -0.99 12.28
N ASP A 177 18.41 -0.41 11.08
CA ASP A 177 19.74 -0.03 10.59
C ASP A 177 20.22 1.33 11.13
N GLY A 178 19.30 2.27 11.37
CA GLY A 178 19.60 3.63 11.87
C GLY A 178 19.59 3.80 13.39
N SER A 179 19.21 2.78 14.15
CA SER A 179 19.08 2.87 15.61
C SER A 179 20.44 2.75 16.31
N ILE A 180 20.69 3.63 17.30
CA ILE A 180 21.82 3.48 18.24
C ILE A 180 21.64 2.32 19.23
N TYR A 181 20.43 1.75 19.28
CA TYR A 181 20.07 0.61 20.12
C TYR A 181 20.01 -0.65 19.26
N ILE A 182 20.56 -1.75 19.77
CA ILE A 182 20.46 -3.08 19.18
C ILE A 182 19.36 -3.88 19.87
N LEU A 183 18.70 -4.78 19.13
CA LEU A 183 17.76 -5.72 19.73
C LEU A 183 18.50 -6.66 20.69
N LYS A 184 17.85 -6.98 21.82
CA LYS A 184 18.44 -7.85 22.86
C LYS A 184 18.86 -9.20 22.29
N SER A 185 18.05 -9.79 21.39
CA SER A 185 18.36 -11.06 20.73
C SER A 185 19.60 -11.01 19.83
N ASP A 186 19.91 -9.85 19.25
CA ASP A 186 21.12 -9.67 18.42
C ASP A 186 22.33 -9.33 19.27
N ALA A 187 22.12 -8.60 20.37
CA ALA A 187 23.14 -8.39 21.39
C ALA A 187 23.65 -9.74 21.94
N GLU A 188 22.73 -10.67 22.18
CA GLU A 188 23.03 -12.01 22.68
C GLU A 188 23.90 -12.84 21.73
N LYS A 189 23.82 -12.59 20.41
CA LYS A 189 24.65 -13.26 19.39
C LYS A 189 25.99 -12.57 19.13
N LYS A 190 26.04 -11.24 19.24
CA LYS A 190 27.22 -10.44 18.88
C LYS A 190 28.19 -10.22 20.04
N PHE A 191 27.70 -10.21 21.27
CA PHE A 191 28.51 -9.89 22.45
C PHE A 191 28.62 -11.09 23.38
N LEU A 192 29.78 -11.20 24.04
CA LEU A 192 30.06 -12.21 25.04
C LEU A 192 29.06 -12.06 26.21
N GLN A 193 28.34 -13.14 26.53
CA GLN A 193 27.42 -13.13 27.64
C GLN A 193 28.17 -13.24 28.97
N LYS A 194 27.63 -12.62 30.01
CA LYS A 194 28.23 -12.64 31.34
C LYS A 194 28.41 -14.08 31.85
N THR A 195 27.44 -14.96 31.62
CA THR A 195 27.52 -16.37 31.99
C THR A 195 28.63 -17.11 31.26
N ASP A 196 28.79 -16.83 29.96
CA ASP A 196 29.85 -17.45 29.15
C ASP A 196 31.22 -16.96 29.62
N ALA A 197 31.33 -15.66 29.90
CA ALA A 197 32.53 -15.07 30.49
C ALA A 197 32.90 -15.72 31.83
N GLU A 198 31.91 -15.93 32.71
CA GLU A 198 32.10 -16.52 34.04
C GLU A 198 32.44 -18.01 34.00
N ASN A 199 31.95 -18.75 33.01
CA ASN A 199 32.17 -20.20 32.88
C ASN A 199 33.43 -20.55 32.11
N GLN A 200 33.81 -19.75 31.10
CA GLN A 200 34.91 -20.09 30.20
C GLN A 200 36.24 -19.43 30.61
N TYR A 201 36.21 -18.29 31.31
CA TYR A 201 37.40 -17.52 31.62
C TYR A 201 37.67 -17.47 33.12
N LEU A 202 38.96 -17.60 33.49
CA LEU A 202 39.39 -17.55 34.87
C LEU A 202 39.25 -16.13 35.43
N LYS A 203 38.58 -15.98 36.58
CA LYS A 203 38.48 -14.69 37.27
C LYS A 203 39.81 -14.30 37.89
N LYS A 204 40.07 -12.99 37.98
CA LYS A 204 41.32 -12.47 38.57
C LYS A 204 41.52 -12.90 40.03
N SER A 205 40.44 -12.99 40.81
CA SER A 205 40.44 -13.52 42.18
C SER A 205 40.86 -14.99 42.24
N ASP A 206 40.39 -15.77 41.27
CA ASP A 206 40.58 -17.21 41.23
C ASP A 206 42.00 -17.52 40.71
N ALA A 207 42.53 -16.67 39.83
CA ALA A 207 43.93 -16.72 39.42
C ALA A 207 44.90 -16.51 40.59
N THR A 208 44.59 -15.60 41.52
CA THR A 208 45.44 -15.35 42.71
C THR A 208 45.41 -16.47 43.74
N SER A 209 44.37 -17.31 43.75
CA SER A 209 44.31 -18.50 44.61
C SER A 209 44.86 -19.75 43.93
N THR A 210 44.74 -19.83 42.60
CA THR A 210 45.21 -20.99 41.82
C THR A 210 46.71 -20.93 41.51
N TYR A 211 47.23 -19.74 41.22
CA TYR A 211 48.62 -19.56 40.80
C TYR A 211 49.42 -18.79 41.84
N MET A 212 50.65 -19.26 42.08
CA MET A 212 51.60 -18.56 42.94
C MET A 212 52.05 -17.24 42.28
N THR A 213 52.10 -16.16 43.05
CA THR A 213 52.56 -14.86 42.55
C THR A 213 54.07 -14.87 42.31
N LYS A 214 54.55 -14.04 41.37
CA LYS A 214 56.00 -13.86 41.13
C LYS A 214 56.73 -13.42 42.41
N THR A 215 56.11 -12.57 43.22
CA THR A 215 56.68 -12.10 44.49
C THR A 215 56.87 -13.26 45.47
N THR A 216 55.83 -14.07 45.69
CA THR A 216 55.90 -15.25 46.56
C THR A 216 56.91 -16.27 46.04
N ALA A 217 56.96 -16.48 44.72
CA ALA A 217 57.93 -17.38 44.08
C ALA A 217 59.37 -16.94 44.36
N ASN A 218 59.67 -15.66 44.18
CA ASN A 218 61.00 -15.10 44.41
C ASN A 218 61.44 -15.14 45.88
N GLN A 219 60.48 -15.18 46.81
CA GLN A 219 60.76 -15.35 48.25
C GLN A 219 60.90 -16.82 48.66
N SER A 220 60.20 -17.73 47.99
CA SER A 220 60.11 -19.14 48.39
C SER A 220 61.17 -20.01 47.73
N PHE A 221 61.74 -19.57 46.60
CA PHE A 221 62.68 -20.37 45.80
C PHE A 221 63.96 -19.60 45.51
N VAL A 222 65.08 -20.31 45.51
CA VAL A 222 66.39 -19.79 45.10
C VAL A 222 66.46 -19.75 43.57
N ASN A 223 67.00 -18.67 43.00
CA ASN A 223 67.16 -18.57 41.56
C ASN A 223 68.19 -19.61 41.06
N LYS A 224 67.79 -20.47 40.11
CA LYS A 224 68.66 -21.50 39.56
C LYS A 224 69.97 -20.94 39.00
N SER A 225 69.98 -19.70 38.51
CA SER A 225 71.19 -19.08 37.97
C SER A 225 72.27 -18.81 39.03
N THR A 226 71.92 -18.68 40.31
CA THR A 226 72.87 -18.46 41.42
C THR A 226 73.41 -19.77 42.00
N ILE A 227 72.84 -20.92 41.63
CA ILE A 227 73.34 -22.22 42.08
C ILE A 227 74.47 -22.69 41.15
N LYS A 228 75.67 -22.85 41.71
CA LYS A 228 76.89 -23.33 41.04
C LYS A 228 77.30 -24.69 41.59
N LYS A 229 77.98 -25.52 40.79
CA LYS A 229 78.45 -26.85 41.23
C LYS A 229 79.73 -27.30 40.51
N GLY A 230 80.56 -28.10 41.17
CA GLY A 230 81.74 -28.71 40.58
C GLY A 230 82.51 -29.61 41.56
N THR A 231 83.62 -30.19 41.10
CA THR A 231 84.40 -31.18 41.87
C THR A 231 85.59 -30.58 42.63
N ALA A 232 85.95 -29.32 42.35
CA ALA A 232 87.06 -28.60 42.97
C ALA A 232 86.60 -27.25 43.53
N VAL A 233 87.28 -26.76 44.57
CA VAL A 233 86.95 -25.47 45.20
C VAL A 233 87.14 -24.33 44.17
N PRO A 234 86.10 -23.52 43.89
CA PRO A 234 86.17 -22.46 42.88
C PRO A 234 87.08 -21.30 43.32
N THR A 235 87.74 -20.66 42.36
CA THR A 235 88.68 -19.53 42.60
C THR A 235 88.00 -18.16 42.68
N SER A 236 86.76 -18.04 42.22
CA SER A 236 85.93 -16.84 42.34
C SER A 236 84.45 -17.18 42.29
N LEU A 237 83.64 -16.57 43.18
CA LEU A 237 82.18 -16.61 43.17
C LEU A 237 81.65 -15.18 43.28
N ASN A 238 80.53 -14.89 42.61
CA ASN A 238 79.86 -13.61 42.79
C ASN A 238 79.10 -13.60 44.12
N GLU A 239 78.92 -12.42 44.71
CA GLU A 239 78.09 -12.27 45.90
C GLU A 239 76.65 -12.76 45.62
N GLY A 240 76.16 -13.69 46.44
CA GLY A 240 74.85 -14.33 46.27
C GLY A 240 74.87 -15.68 45.51
N ASP A 241 76.02 -16.13 44.99
CA ASP A 241 76.15 -17.48 44.45
C ASP A 241 76.16 -18.53 45.57
N ILE A 242 75.50 -19.66 45.34
CA ILE A 242 75.50 -20.83 46.22
C ILE A 242 76.23 -21.97 45.50
N TYR A 243 77.38 -22.41 46.02
CA TYR A 243 78.20 -23.46 45.41
C TYR A 243 78.09 -24.80 46.14
N PHE A 244 77.78 -25.87 45.40
CA PHE A 244 77.82 -27.25 45.90
C PHE A 244 79.01 -28.01 45.31
N GLN A 245 79.97 -28.41 46.15
CA GLN A 245 81.03 -29.32 45.76
C GLN A 245 80.56 -30.78 45.85
N TYR A 246 80.86 -31.59 44.85
CA TYR A 246 80.58 -33.02 44.86
C TYR A 246 81.86 -33.82 44.59
N PHE A 247 81.98 -34.97 45.27
CA PHE A 247 83.14 -35.87 45.24
C PHE A 247 82.83 -37.15 44.48
#